data_AF-A0A7C3Z5U4-F1
#
_entry.id   AF-A0A7C3Z5U4-F1
#
_cell.length_a   1.000
_cell.length_b   1.000
_cell.length_c   1.000
_cell.angle_alpha   90.00
_cell.angle_beta   90.00
_cell.angle_gamma   90.00
#
_symmetry.space_group_name_H-M   'P 1'
#
loop_
_entity.id
_entity.type
_entity.pdbx_description
1 polymer ?
#
loop_
_entity_poly.entity_id
_entity_poly.type
_entity_poly.pdbx_seq_one_letter_code
_entity_poly.pdbx_strand_id
1 'polypeptide(L)'
;MEFVLIFIAVILLIIARVLFDSWFSPFGIYGLVWVGTLILLHIPIINYYPLTIETLTVIWTSFYCFAMGSLTVGIGSSIRRRKNNSVGFRNNNKIRMMRNEKWIRVAVSFFSAISLLGLLGIILFLVRSFGFMGLFTYQAALYRRVTLTSVPGEFSTKGVSYYLAFIYSAATLSGYYMAMGFGPFIGLYLLFLDIILFEIIYMGRAEILTFFFLFLSAYYLSLKYSRIVTYFNKDLKRNKTYVTFLFGFLAVISIFIIVSFLLGKGSSEELLYYSSIQLPALLYDIYVYPTGSVCAFNSWLSNRGLNQLLLGQVTFYPIAIILHKIGILKQLANTSYVLENAYTPIPVNTFTYLRPLYEDFGILGIIVIPYMVGLICSYIYASLNNKLVLTKIIVLSYFYAAIIFSIQGNLFWNFYYMFSLFLTYLVIKGLKWIFFLLYNSNNLNYNKDSKKL
;
A
#
# COMPACT_ATOMS: atom_id res chain seq x y z
N MET A 1 19.39 19.59 17.14
CA MET A 1 19.06 18.18 17.46
C MET A 1 18.57 17.43 16.21
N GLU A 2 17.63 17.98 15.44
CA GLU A 2 17.03 17.33 14.26
C GLU A 2 18.05 16.96 13.17
N PHE A 3 19.01 17.85 12.84
CA PHE A 3 20.09 17.56 11.88
C PHE A 3 20.94 16.34 12.26
N VAL A 4 21.24 16.18 13.56
CA VAL A 4 22.02 15.02 14.05
C VAL A 4 21.25 13.73 13.81
N LEU A 5 19.94 13.77 14.03
CA LEU A 5 19.10 12.60 13.88
C LEU A 5 18.91 12.26 12.39
N ILE A 6 18.72 13.25 11.52
CA ILE A 6 18.72 13.06 10.06
C ILE A 6 20.04 12.42 9.61
N PHE A 7 21.18 12.92 10.10
CA PHE A 7 22.49 12.35 9.79
C PHE A 7 22.62 10.88 10.22
N ILE A 8 22.18 10.54 11.44
CA ILE A 8 22.14 9.15 11.93
C ILE A 8 21.25 8.28 11.03
N ALA A 9 20.10 8.79 10.60
CA ALA A 9 19.19 8.04 9.74
C ALA A 9 19.79 7.77 8.35
N VAL A 10 20.54 8.74 7.79
CA VAL A 10 21.28 8.57 6.54
C VAL A 10 22.34 7.48 6.69
N ILE A 11 23.10 7.46 7.80
CA ILE A 11 24.06 6.40 8.08
C ILE A 11 23.37 5.04 8.15
N LEU A 12 22.26 4.94 8.87
CA LEU A 12 21.52 3.68 8.98
C LEU A 12 20.97 3.21 7.62
N LEU A 13 20.51 4.14 6.77
CA LEU A 13 20.11 3.86 5.39
C LEU A 13 21.26 3.31 4.54
N ILE A 14 22.48 3.85 4.70
CA ILE A 14 23.68 3.34 4.03
C ILE A 14 24.00 1.92 4.52
N ILE A 15 23.95 1.67 5.84
CA ILE A 15 24.14 0.33 6.41
C ILE A 15 23.10 -0.65 5.84
N ALA A 16 21.84 -0.22 5.72
CA ALA A 16 20.77 -1.02 5.10
C ALA A 16 21.10 -1.40 3.66
N ARG A 17 21.59 -0.44 2.87
CA ARG A 17 21.99 -0.66 1.47
C ARG A 17 23.09 -1.70 1.37
N VAL A 18 24.06 -1.67 2.28
CA VAL A 18 25.18 -2.62 2.35
C VAL A 18 24.66 -4.02 2.71
N LEU A 19 23.78 -4.15 3.70
CA LEU A 19 23.28 -5.45 4.16
C LEU A 19 22.33 -6.13 3.16
N PHE A 20 21.42 -5.35 2.55
CA PHE A 20 20.37 -5.90 1.69
C PHE A 20 20.71 -5.87 0.19
N ASP A 21 21.84 -5.27 -0.17
CA ASP A 21 22.21 -4.97 -1.54
C ASP A 21 21.06 -4.27 -2.32
N SER A 22 20.38 -3.32 -1.67
CA SER A 22 19.26 -2.58 -2.26
C SER A 22 18.84 -1.35 -1.46
N TRP A 23 18.59 -0.24 -2.16
CA TRP A 23 17.85 0.90 -1.60
C TRP A 23 16.36 0.58 -1.42
N PHE A 24 15.78 -0.23 -2.31
CA PHE A 24 14.41 -0.71 -2.18
C PHE A 24 14.26 -1.94 -1.25
N SER A 25 15.06 -2.02 -0.19
CA SER A 25 14.79 -2.95 0.92
C SER A 25 13.67 -2.36 1.80
N PRO A 26 12.99 -3.16 2.65
CA PRO A 26 11.95 -2.63 3.54
C PRO A 26 12.46 -1.44 4.37
N PHE A 27 13.67 -1.56 4.93
CA PHE A 27 14.29 -0.49 5.70
C PHE A 27 14.69 0.71 4.83
N GLY A 28 15.23 0.48 3.63
CA GLY A 28 15.56 1.58 2.73
C GLY A 28 14.33 2.40 2.32
N ILE A 29 13.19 1.76 2.02
CA ILE A 29 11.94 2.47 1.70
C ILE A 29 11.40 3.21 2.92
N TYR A 30 11.33 2.54 4.08
CA TYR A 30 10.87 3.16 5.32
C TYR A 30 11.72 4.39 5.66
N GLY A 31 13.03 4.27 5.58
CA GLY A 31 13.93 5.38 5.89
C GLY A 31 13.87 6.50 4.87
N LEU A 32 13.76 6.22 3.56
CA LEU A 32 13.57 7.26 2.54
C LEU A 32 12.29 8.06 2.77
N VAL A 33 11.19 7.37 3.11
CA VAL A 33 9.89 8.01 3.37
C VAL A 33 9.95 8.91 4.61
N TRP A 34 10.45 8.39 5.74
CA TRP A 34 10.51 9.14 6.99
C TRP A 34 11.57 10.24 6.99
N VAL A 35 12.81 9.94 6.59
CA VAL A 35 13.88 10.94 6.52
C VAL A 35 13.57 11.99 5.47
N GLY A 36 13.05 11.59 4.31
CA GLY A 36 12.61 12.51 3.27
C GLY A 36 11.54 13.47 3.78
N THR A 37 10.55 12.97 4.51
CA THR A 37 9.49 13.81 5.10
C THR A 37 10.04 14.76 6.16
N LEU A 38 10.97 14.31 7.02
CA LEU A 38 11.61 15.18 8.01
C LEU A 38 12.46 16.25 7.34
N ILE A 39 13.18 15.95 6.25
CA ILE A 39 13.92 16.95 5.46
C ILE A 39 12.93 17.96 4.86
N LEU A 40 11.83 17.49 4.27
CA LEU A 40 10.81 18.37 3.70
C LEU A 40 10.25 19.33 4.75
N LEU A 41 10.00 18.87 5.99
CA LEU A 41 9.54 19.73 7.10
C LEU A 41 10.48 20.89 7.43
N HIS A 42 11.78 20.77 7.15
CA HIS A 42 12.76 21.83 7.39
C HIS A 42 12.83 22.84 6.24
N ILE A 43 12.24 22.53 5.07
CA ILE A 43 12.11 23.49 3.98
C ILE A 43 10.90 24.35 4.32
N PRO A 44 11.04 25.66 4.54
CA PRO A 44 9.97 26.49 5.11
C PRO A 44 8.85 26.83 4.11
N ILE A 45 8.44 25.91 3.22
CA ILE A 45 7.33 26.14 2.27
C ILE A 45 6.06 26.51 3.03
N ILE A 46 5.78 25.83 4.15
CA ILE A 46 4.76 26.20 5.13
C ILE A 46 5.43 26.32 6.49
N ASN A 47 5.13 27.39 7.20
CA ASN A 47 5.65 27.65 8.54
C ASN A 47 4.89 26.83 9.60
N TYR A 48 5.15 25.52 9.64
CA TYR A 48 4.58 24.63 10.66
C TYR A 48 5.04 24.99 12.07
N TYR A 49 4.21 24.66 13.08
CA TYR A 49 4.65 24.70 14.47
C TYR A 49 5.82 23.74 14.69
N PRO A 50 6.81 24.10 15.53
CA PRO A 50 7.94 23.24 15.81
C PRO A 50 7.49 21.91 16.42
N LEU A 51 8.18 20.84 16.06
CA LEU A 51 7.92 19.52 16.62
C LEU A 51 8.32 19.50 18.09
N THR A 52 7.43 19.00 18.95
CA THR A 52 7.73 18.81 20.37
C THR A 52 8.78 17.72 20.56
N ILE A 53 9.53 17.81 21.67
CA ILE A 53 10.52 16.78 22.03
C ILE A 53 9.90 15.40 22.18
N GLU A 54 8.64 15.33 22.65
CA GLU A 54 7.90 14.08 22.75
C GLU A 54 7.64 13.49 21.37
N THR A 55 7.16 14.29 20.43
CA THR A 55 6.87 13.84 19.06
C THR A 55 8.13 13.36 18.37
N LEU A 56 9.23 14.10 18.49
CA LEU A 56 10.53 13.68 17.98
C LEU A 56 10.94 12.34 18.59
N THR A 57 10.84 12.20 19.91
CA THR A 57 11.19 10.95 20.62
C THR A 57 10.38 9.77 20.11
N VAL A 58 9.07 9.93 19.90
CA VAL A 58 8.18 8.88 19.39
C VAL A 58 8.55 8.48 17.94
N ILE A 59 8.78 9.46 17.06
CA ILE A 59 9.18 9.22 15.67
C ILE A 59 10.52 8.47 15.62
N TRP A 60 11.52 8.94 16.37
CA TRP A 60 12.86 8.35 16.38
C TRP A 60 12.89 6.97 17.02
N THR A 61 12.11 6.75 18.07
CA THR A 61 11.94 5.42 18.68
C THR A 61 11.36 4.44 17.67
N SER A 62 10.27 4.82 16.99
CA SER A 62 9.67 4.01 15.94
C SER A 62 10.64 3.67 14.82
N PHE A 63 11.38 4.68 14.34
CA PHE A 63 12.38 4.53 13.30
C PHE A 63 13.50 3.56 13.71
N TYR A 64 14.04 3.74 14.92
CA TYR A 64 15.08 2.87 15.45
C TYR A 64 14.58 1.44 15.63
N CYS A 65 13.38 1.24 16.18
CA CYS A 65 12.78 -0.07 16.34
C CYS A 65 12.58 -0.79 14.99
N PHE A 66 12.06 -0.08 13.97
CA PHE A 66 11.94 -0.61 12.61
C PHE A 66 13.30 -0.99 12.01
N ALA A 67 14.30 -0.12 12.17
CA ALA A 67 15.67 -0.36 11.73
C ALA A 67 16.24 -1.61 12.39
N MET A 68 16.14 -1.72 13.72
CA MET A 68 16.63 -2.88 14.48
C MET A 68 15.97 -4.18 14.06
N GLY A 69 14.64 -4.20 13.90
CA GLY A 69 13.93 -5.38 13.39
C GLY A 69 14.44 -5.81 12.01
N SER A 70 14.72 -4.85 11.14
CA SER A 70 15.27 -5.10 9.81
C SER A 70 16.73 -5.58 9.85
N LEU A 71 17.57 -4.95 10.68
CA LEU A 71 18.99 -5.31 10.85
C LEU A 71 19.16 -6.72 11.41
N THR A 72 18.32 -7.14 12.37
CA THR A 72 18.30 -8.51 12.91
C THR A 72 18.23 -9.55 11.79
N VAL A 73 17.35 -9.33 10.82
CA VAL A 73 17.25 -10.21 9.65
C VAL A 73 18.40 -10.01 8.68
N GLY A 74 18.80 -8.76 8.43
CA GLY A 74 19.90 -8.42 7.52
C GLY A 74 21.17 -9.19 7.89
N ILE A 75 21.59 -9.09 9.15
CA ILE A 75 22.77 -9.77 9.72
C ILE A 75 22.62 -11.29 9.63
N GLY A 76 21.48 -11.85 10.05
CA GLY A 76 21.25 -13.29 9.96
C GLY A 76 21.29 -13.81 8.51
N SER A 77 20.77 -13.03 7.57
CA SER A 77 20.74 -13.38 6.15
C SER A 77 22.12 -13.28 5.48
N SER A 78 22.95 -12.30 5.85
CA SER A 78 24.30 -12.15 5.31
C SER A 78 25.21 -13.29 5.74
N ILE A 79 25.10 -13.73 7.01
CA ILE A 79 25.81 -14.90 7.52
C ILE A 79 25.42 -16.15 6.72
N ARG A 80 24.11 -16.36 6.50
CA ARG A 80 23.61 -17.53 5.74
C ARG A 80 24.03 -17.51 4.27
N ARG A 81 24.05 -16.34 3.60
CA ARG A 81 24.47 -16.22 2.19
C ARG A 81 25.91 -16.66 1.99
N ARG A 82 26.83 -16.30 2.89
CA ARG A 82 28.24 -16.72 2.83
C ARG A 82 28.39 -18.25 2.85
N LYS A 83 27.56 -18.94 3.64
CA LYS A 83 27.56 -20.41 3.73
C LYS A 83 26.98 -21.10 2.49
N ASN A 84 25.99 -20.50 1.83
CA ASN A 84 25.26 -21.12 0.72
C ASN A 84 25.87 -20.84 -0.67
N ASN A 85 26.76 -19.86 -0.83
CA ASN A 85 27.41 -19.58 -2.11
C ASN A 85 28.29 -20.73 -2.64
N SER A 86 28.53 -21.78 -1.83
CA SER A 86 29.24 -23.00 -2.23
C SER A 86 28.33 -24.08 -2.84
N VAL A 87 27.00 -23.99 -2.71
CA VAL A 87 26.07 -25.02 -3.19
C VAL A 87 25.30 -24.48 -4.39
N GLY A 88 25.70 -24.89 -5.60
CA GLY A 88 25.09 -24.48 -6.86
C GLY A 88 23.56 -24.62 -6.85
N PHE A 89 22.87 -23.53 -7.23
CA PHE A 89 21.41 -23.45 -7.32
C PHE A 89 20.86 -24.43 -8.39
N ARG A 90 20.65 -25.69 -8.01
CA ARG A 90 19.96 -26.71 -8.84
C ARG A 90 18.51 -26.88 -8.39
N ASN A 91 17.59 -26.04 -8.89
CA ASN A 91 16.18 -26.45 -8.94
C ASN A 91 15.34 -25.67 -9.98
N ASN A 92 15.51 -26.00 -11.27
CA ASN A 92 14.80 -25.35 -12.38
C ASN A 92 13.30 -25.70 -12.44
N ASN A 93 12.87 -26.86 -11.93
CA ASN A 93 11.50 -27.36 -12.15
C ASN A 93 10.43 -26.59 -11.36
N LYS A 94 10.74 -26.12 -10.15
CA LYS A 94 9.78 -25.36 -9.31
C LYS A 94 9.48 -23.95 -9.82
N ILE A 95 10.35 -23.40 -10.67
CA ILE A 95 10.19 -22.07 -11.27
C ILE A 95 9.14 -22.11 -12.40
N ARG A 96 9.07 -23.22 -13.14
CA ARG A 96 8.19 -23.38 -14.31
C ARG A 96 6.70 -23.24 -13.96
N MET A 97 6.26 -23.74 -12.80
CA MET A 97 4.86 -23.68 -12.38
C MET A 97 4.39 -22.26 -12.01
N MET A 98 5.29 -21.36 -11.60
CA MET A 98 4.94 -19.98 -11.23
C MET A 98 4.78 -19.04 -12.43
N ARG A 99 5.12 -19.50 -13.63
CA ARG A 99 5.10 -18.70 -14.87
C ARG A 99 3.95 -19.05 -15.82
N ASN A 100 2.94 -19.75 -15.33
CA ASN A 100 1.77 -20.04 -16.16
C ASN A 100 0.92 -18.76 -16.32
N GLU A 101 1.16 -18.07 -17.43
CA GLU A 101 0.51 -16.83 -17.86
C GLU A 101 -1.02 -16.91 -17.77
N LYS A 102 -1.60 -18.04 -18.20
CA LYS A 102 -3.04 -18.22 -18.34
C LYS A 102 -3.77 -18.02 -17.00
N TRP A 103 -3.25 -18.59 -15.91
CA TRP A 103 -3.96 -18.49 -14.63
C TRP A 103 -3.83 -17.11 -13.99
N ILE A 104 -2.69 -16.44 -14.15
CA ILE A 104 -2.51 -15.07 -13.63
C ILE A 104 -3.43 -14.13 -14.39
N ARG A 105 -3.50 -14.29 -15.72
CA ARG A 105 -4.43 -13.55 -16.57
C ARG A 105 -5.88 -13.76 -16.13
N VAL A 106 -6.29 -15.01 -15.89
CA VAL A 106 -7.64 -15.32 -15.38
C VAL A 106 -7.89 -14.68 -14.02
N ALA A 107 -6.94 -14.75 -13.09
CA ALA A 107 -7.07 -14.14 -11.77
C ALA A 107 -7.20 -12.60 -11.83
N VAL A 108 -6.36 -11.94 -12.65
CA VAL A 108 -6.44 -10.50 -12.88
C VAL A 108 -7.78 -10.14 -13.51
N SER A 109 -8.18 -10.82 -14.59
CA SER A 109 -9.49 -10.58 -15.24
C SER A 109 -10.66 -10.77 -14.28
N PHE A 110 -10.62 -11.82 -13.45
CA PHE A 110 -11.66 -12.10 -12.46
C PHE A 110 -11.79 -10.97 -11.45
N PHE A 111 -10.68 -10.53 -10.85
CA PHE A 111 -10.71 -9.42 -9.90
C PHE A 111 -11.08 -8.09 -10.54
N SER A 112 -10.55 -7.77 -11.73
CA SER A 112 -10.94 -6.56 -12.47
C SER A 112 -12.42 -6.55 -12.83
N ALA A 113 -12.99 -7.70 -13.24
CA ALA A 113 -14.41 -7.80 -13.57
C ALA A 113 -15.30 -7.59 -12.35
N ILE A 114 -14.97 -8.20 -11.21
CA ILE A 114 -15.74 -8.00 -9.96
C ILE A 114 -15.63 -6.55 -9.49
N SER A 115 -14.43 -5.96 -9.55
CA SER A 115 -14.21 -4.57 -9.18
C SER A 115 -15.05 -3.62 -10.04
N LEU A 116 -15.05 -3.82 -11.37
CA LEU A 116 -15.86 -3.03 -12.30
C LEU A 116 -17.37 -3.17 -12.05
N LEU A 117 -17.85 -4.39 -11.76
CA LEU A 117 -19.25 -4.61 -11.38
C LEU A 117 -19.61 -3.86 -10.08
N GLY A 118 -18.70 -3.85 -9.11
CA GLY A 118 -18.84 -3.06 -7.89
C GLY A 118 -18.89 -1.55 -8.16
N LEU A 119 -18.00 -1.04 -9.02
CA LEU A 119 -18.01 0.36 -9.44
C LEU A 119 -19.31 0.74 -10.15
N LEU A 120 -19.80 -0.10 -11.07
CA LEU A 120 -21.09 0.12 -11.73
C LEU A 120 -22.24 0.16 -10.73
N GLY A 121 -22.21 -0.70 -9.70
CA GLY A 121 -23.15 -0.64 -8.58
C GLY A 121 -23.11 0.69 -7.84
N ILE A 122 -21.91 1.23 -7.54
CA ILE A 122 -21.73 2.56 -6.93
C ILE A 122 -22.31 3.66 -7.82
N ILE A 123 -21.98 3.65 -9.12
CA ILE A 123 -22.46 4.64 -10.08
C ILE A 123 -23.99 4.63 -10.14
N LEU A 124 -24.59 3.45 -10.32
CA LEU A 124 -26.05 3.31 -10.41
C LEU A 124 -26.75 3.79 -9.14
N PHE A 125 -26.19 3.47 -7.97
CA PHE A 125 -26.70 3.97 -6.70
C PHE A 125 -26.66 5.50 -6.64
N LEU A 126 -25.51 6.10 -6.93
CA LEU A 126 -25.35 7.56 -6.88
C LEU A 126 -26.22 8.28 -7.92
N VAL A 127 -26.36 7.74 -9.13
CA VAL A 127 -27.27 8.28 -10.16
C VAL A 127 -28.72 8.23 -9.70
N ARG A 128 -29.15 7.15 -9.04
CA ARG A 128 -30.50 7.06 -8.48
C ARG A 128 -30.73 8.04 -7.34
N SER A 129 -29.71 8.28 -6.52
CA SER A 129 -29.81 9.19 -5.37
C SER A 129 -29.72 10.67 -5.73
N PHE A 130 -28.90 11.04 -6.73
CA PHE A 130 -28.56 12.44 -7.02
C PHE A 130 -28.77 12.85 -8.49
N GLY A 131 -29.19 11.93 -9.35
CA GLY A 131 -29.18 12.12 -10.80
C GLY A 131 -27.77 12.05 -11.39
N PHE A 132 -27.68 12.00 -12.72
CA PHE A 132 -26.40 11.91 -13.43
C PHE A 132 -25.52 13.15 -13.21
N MET A 133 -26.11 14.35 -13.28
CA MET A 133 -25.38 15.59 -13.00
C MET A 133 -24.90 15.66 -11.55
N GLY A 134 -25.68 15.11 -10.62
CA GLY A 134 -25.31 15.02 -9.21
C GLY A 134 -24.10 14.13 -8.94
N LEU A 135 -23.60 13.33 -9.88
CA LEU A 135 -22.34 12.60 -9.73
C LEU A 135 -21.12 13.51 -9.63
N PHE A 136 -21.18 14.67 -10.31
CA PHE A 136 -20.05 15.57 -10.51
C PHE A 136 -20.13 16.83 -9.62
N THR A 137 -21.20 16.98 -8.84
CA THR A 137 -21.35 18.12 -7.93
C THR A 137 -20.73 17.84 -6.55
N TYR A 138 -20.39 18.91 -5.84
CA TYR A 138 -19.83 18.88 -4.49
C TYR A 138 -20.71 18.09 -3.47
N GLN A 139 -22.02 18.07 -3.70
CA GLN A 139 -22.98 17.32 -2.85
C GLN A 139 -22.76 15.81 -2.89
N ALA A 140 -22.27 15.27 -4.01
CA ALA A 140 -21.91 13.86 -4.14
C ALA A 140 -20.69 13.49 -3.29
N ALA A 141 -19.72 14.40 -3.17
CA ALA A 141 -18.53 14.22 -2.35
C ALA A 141 -18.86 14.30 -0.85
N LEU A 142 -19.77 15.20 -0.46
CA LEU A 142 -20.28 15.32 0.92
C LEU A 142 -21.08 14.09 1.35
N TYR A 143 -22.06 13.66 0.54
CA TYR A 143 -22.84 12.47 0.84
C TYR A 143 -21.97 11.22 0.90
N ARG A 144 -20.93 11.12 0.06
CA ARG A 144 -20.00 9.98 0.09
C ARG A 144 -19.06 9.98 1.27
N ARG A 145 -18.64 11.14 1.77
CA ARG A 145 -17.98 11.20 3.08
C ARG A 145 -18.92 10.64 4.14
N VAL A 146 -20.14 11.16 4.26
CA VAL A 146 -21.09 10.75 5.31
C VAL A 146 -21.49 9.26 5.23
N THR A 147 -21.67 8.72 4.01
CA THR A 147 -22.22 7.36 3.78
C THR A 147 -21.14 6.26 3.77
N LEU A 148 -19.88 6.60 3.49
CA LEU A 148 -18.77 5.63 3.46
C LEU A 148 -17.86 5.69 4.70
N THR A 149 -17.93 6.77 5.49
CA THR A 149 -17.18 6.89 6.75
C THR A 149 -17.96 6.38 7.96
N SER A 150 -19.25 6.07 7.78
CA SER A 150 -20.06 5.35 8.76
C SER A 150 -19.62 3.88 8.79
N VAL A 151 -19.73 3.25 9.96
CA VAL A 151 -19.26 1.89 10.23
C VAL A 151 -19.71 0.94 9.10
N PRO A 152 -18.83 0.08 8.55
CA PRO A 152 -19.20 -0.85 7.48
C PRO A 152 -20.44 -1.68 7.86
N GLY A 153 -21.60 -1.34 7.30
CA GLY A 153 -22.88 -2.01 7.57
C GLY A 153 -24.04 -1.11 8.03
N GLU A 154 -23.80 0.12 8.49
CA GLU A 154 -24.90 0.97 9.02
C GLU A 154 -25.61 1.79 7.94
N PHE A 155 -24.88 2.28 6.93
CA PHE A 155 -25.46 3.00 5.77
C PHE A 155 -24.94 2.52 4.42
N SER A 156 -24.04 1.53 4.40
CA SER A 156 -23.41 1.06 3.17
C SER A 156 -24.38 0.26 2.31
N THR A 157 -24.54 0.67 1.06
CA THR A 157 -25.00 -0.17 -0.05
C THR A 157 -24.46 -1.60 0.09
N LYS A 158 -25.35 -2.54 0.45
CA LYS A 158 -25.10 -3.93 0.87
C LYS A 158 -24.02 -4.68 0.06
N GLY A 159 -22.74 -4.51 0.42
CA GLY A 159 -21.61 -5.22 -0.17
C GLY A 159 -20.91 -4.53 -1.34
N VAL A 160 -21.44 -3.41 -1.86
CA VAL A 160 -20.79 -2.69 -2.97
C VAL A 160 -19.46 -2.08 -2.52
N SER A 161 -19.31 -1.77 -1.23
CA SER A 161 -18.10 -1.19 -0.64
C SER A 161 -16.86 -2.08 -0.73
N TYR A 162 -16.98 -3.39 -0.95
CA TYR A 162 -15.82 -4.30 -1.03
C TYR A 162 -15.06 -4.24 -2.36
N TYR A 163 -15.53 -3.49 -3.37
CA TYR A 163 -14.90 -3.45 -4.69
C TYR A 163 -13.40 -3.03 -4.64
N LEU A 164 -13.01 -2.11 -3.75
CA LEU A 164 -11.60 -1.74 -3.53
C LEU A 164 -10.71 -2.94 -3.18
N ALA A 165 -11.24 -3.93 -2.46
CA ALA A 165 -10.46 -5.10 -2.14
C ALA A 165 -10.07 -5.89 -3.40
N PHE A 166 -10.96 -5.92 -4.41
CA PHE A 166 -10.71 -6.55 -5.69
C PHE A 166 -9.75 -5.72 -6.55
N ILE A 167 -9.87 -4.39 -6.55
CA ILE A 167 -8.99 -3.52 -7.34
C ILE A 167 -7.52 -3.61 -6.90
N TYR A 168 -7.26 -3.62 -5.59
CA TYR A 168 -5.90 -3.79 -5.04
C TYR A 168 -5.33 -5.19 -5.32
N SER A 169 -6.18 -6.22 -5.30
CA SER A 169 -5.80 -7.60 -5.62
C SER A 169 -5.36 -7.69 -7.09
N ALA A 170 -6.17 -7.11 -7.98
CA ALA A 170 -5.88 -7.00 -9.41
C ALA A 170 -4.61 -6.18 -9.66
N ALA A 171 -4.41 -5.06 -8.98
CA ALA A 171 -3.22 -4.21 -9.09
C ALA A 171 -1.94 -4.97 -8.78
N THR A 172 -1.92 -5.68 -7.65
CA THR A 172 -0.76 -6.46 -7.19
C THR A 172 -0.43 -7.60 -8.17
N LEU A 173 -1.45 -8.36 -8.60
CA LEU A 173 -1.26 -9.44 -9.58
C LEU A 173 -0.84 -8.91 -10.96
N SER A 174 -1.35 -7.74 -11.35
CA SER A 174 -1.00 -7.08 -12.61
C SER A 174 0.45 -6.62 -12.64
N GLY A 175 0.95 -6.07 -11.53
CA GLY A 175 2.37 -5.74 -11.36
C GLY A 175 3.26 -6.97 -11.53
N TYR A 176 2.92 -8.08 -10.87
CA TYR A 176 3.60 -9.36 -11.06
C TYR A 176 3.54 -9.86 -12.51
N TYR A 177 2.34 -9.85 -13.12
CA TYR A 177 2.10 -10.29 -14.49
C TYR A 177 2.96 -9.51 -15.50
N MET A 178 3.00 -8.18 -15.37
CA MET A 178 3.78 -7.32 -16.25
C MET A 178 5.29 -7.53 -16.09
N ALA A 179 5.75 -7.76 -14.86
CA ALA A 179 7.16 -8.05 -14.60
C ALA A 179 7.63 -9.39 -15.20
N MET A 180 6.72 -10.35 -15.39
CA MET A 180 7.03 -11.61 -16.08
C MET A 180 7.11 -11.47 -17.61
N GLY A 181 6.77 -10.31 -18.16
CA GLY A 181 6.86 -10.03 -19.61
C GLY A 181 5.76 -10.68 -20.45
N PHE A 182 4.59 -10.96 -19.86
CA PHE A 182 3.46 -11.62 -20.54
C PHE A 182 2.68 -10.72 -21.54
N GLY A 183 3.09 -9.46 -21.69
CA GLY A 183 2.47 -8.50 -22.62
C GLY A 183 1.10 -8.00 -22.16
N PRO A 184 0.69 -6.79 -22.56
CA PRO A 184 -0.59 -6.21 -22.12
C PRO A 184 -1.78 -7.02 -22.66
N PHE A 185 -2.89 -7.02 -21.92
CA PHE A 185 -4.17 -7.61 -22.33
C PHE A 185 -5.33 -6.77 -21.80
N ILE A 186 -6.54 -7.00 -22.32
CA ILE A 186 -7.73 -6.18 -22.05
C ILE A 186 -8.00 -5.96 -20.54
N GLY A 187 -7.78 -6.98 -19.71
CA GLY A 187 -8.04 -6.89 -18.27
C GLY A 187 -7.13 -5.90 -17.53
N LEU A 188 -5.94 -5.58 -18.06
CA LEU A 188 -5.08 -4.52 -17.51
C LEU A 188 -5.65 -3.14 -17.82
N TYR A 189 -6.14 -2.92 -19.04
CA TYR A 189 -6.76 -1.65 -19.42
C TYR A 189 -8.05 -1.41 -18.65
N LEU A 190 -8.88 -2.45 -18.49
CA LEU A 190 -10.08 -2.38 -17.66
C LEU A 190 -9.75 -2.04 -16.20
N LEU A 191 -8.66 -2.58 -15.67
CA LEU A 191 -8.21 -2.28 -14.31
C LEU A 191 -7.85 -0.80 -14.14
N PHE A 192 -7.08 -0.23 -15.09
CA PHE A 192 -6.77 1.20 -15.06
C PHE A 192 -8.04 2.03 -15.23
N LEU A 193 -8.89 1.72 -16.21
CA LEU A 193 -10.16 2.42 -16.41
C LEU A 193 -11.02 2.43 -15.14
N ASP A 194 -11.09 1.30 -14.44
CA ASP A 194 -11.84 1.13 -13.19
C ASP A 194 -11.35 2.08 -12.09
N ILE A 195 -10.05 2.11 -11.78
CA ILE A 195 -9.52 3.01 -10.74
C ILE A 195 -9.66 4.49 -11.13
N ILE A 196 -9.51 4.80 -12.42
CA ILE A 196 -9.63 6.16 -12.96
C ILE A 196 -11.07 6.66 -12.78
N LEU A 197 -12.04 5.87 -13.23
CA LEU A 197 -13.45 6.20 -13.07
C LEU A 197 -13.80 6.31 -11.59
N PHE A 198 -13.32 5.36 -10.77
CA PHE A 198 -13.55 5.41 -9.34
C PHE A 198 -13.05 6.72 -8.73
N GLU A 199 -11.84 7.19 -9.03
CA GLU A 199 -11.34 8.44 -8.43
C GLU A 199 -12.04 9.69 -8.95
N ILE A 200 -12.41 9.75 -10.23
CA ILE A 200 -13.22 10.86 -10.77
C ILE A 200 -14.55 10.93 -10.03
N ILE A 201 -15.15 9.77 -9.80
CA ILE A 201 -16.42 9.63 -9.09
C ILE A 201 -16.19 10.02 -7.63
N TYR A 202 -15.23 9.42 -6.93
CA TYR A 202 -15.00 9.55 -5.49
C TYR A 202 -14.36 10.88 -5.09
N MET A 203 -13.73 11.59 -6.02
CA MET A 203 -12.92 12.78 -5.78
C MET A 203 -11.83 12.52 -4.71
N GLY A 204 -11.27 11.32 -4.71
CA GLY A 204 -10.18 10.91 -3.84
C GLY A 204 -8.84 10.91 -4.53
N ARG A 205 -7.80 10.62 -3.75
CA ARG A 205 -6.41 10.57 -4.21
C ARG A 205 -5.63 9.39 -3.59
N ALA A 206 -6.04 8.95 -2.42
CA ALA A 206 -5.34 7.90 -1.69
C ALA A 206 -5.44 6.54 -2.38
N GLU A 207 -6.56 6.23 -3.05
CA GLU A 207 -6.78 4.88 -3.58
C GLU A 207 -6.03 4.63 -4.88
N ILE A 208 -5.92 5.63 -5.74
CA ILE A 208 -5.08 5.54 -6.95
C ILE A 208 -3.59 5.51 -6.62
N LEU A 209 -3.15 6.21 -5.57
CA LEU A 209 -1.78 6.10 -5.06
C LEU A 209 -1.53 4.71 -4.44
N THR A 210 -2.47 4.19 -3.65
CA THR A 210 -2.40 2.83 -3.08
C THR A 210 -2.33 1.77 -4.18
N PHE A 211 -3.22 1.87 -5.17
CA PHE A 211 -3.23 1.06 -6.38
C PHE A 211 -1.87 1.10 -7.10
N PHE A 212 -1.34 2.30 -7.33
CA PHE A 212 -0.07 2.50 -8.02
C PHE A 212 1.10 1.88 -7.26
N PHE A 213 1.19 2.09 -5.94
CA PHE A 213 2.28 1.53 -5.15
C PHE A 213 2.19 0.02 -4.96
N LEU A 214 0.99 -0.56 -4.89
CA LEU A 214 0.80 -2.02 -4.92
C LEU A 214 1.29 -2.61 -6.25
N PHE A 215 0.87 -2.02 -7.37
CA PHE A 215 1.31 -2.42 -8.70
C PHE A 215 2.83 -2.31 -8.84
N LEU A 216 3.41 -1.15 -8.50
CA LEU A 216 4.84 -0.87 -8.65
C LEU A 216 5.69 -1.78 -7.75
N SER A 217 5.27 -2.01 -6.51
CA SER A 217 5.98 -2.88 -5.58
C SER A 217 6.00 -4.32 -6.08
N ALA A 218 4.86 -4.83 -6.53
CA ALA A 218 4.77 -6.17 -7.09
C ALA A 218 5.62 -6.30 -8.37
N TYR A 219 5.57 -5.30 -9.24
CA TYR A 219 6.37 -5.26 -10.46
C TYR A 219 7.88 -5.27 -10.15
N TYR A 220 8.35 -4.35 -9.29
CA TYR A 220 9.75 -4.24 -8.91
C TYR A 220 10.28 -5.50 -8.24
N LEU A 221 9.58 -6.01 -7.22
CA LEU A 221 9.99 -7.22 -6.49
C LEU A 221 10.07 -8.42 -7.43
N SER A 222 9.11 -8.54 -8.35
CA SER A 222 9.09 -9.60 -9.34
C SER A 222 10.27 -9.51 -10.30
N LEU A 223 10.56 -8.33 -10.85
CA LEU A 223 11.72 -8.12 -11.72
C LEU A 223 13.03 -8.45 -11.00
N LYS A 224 13.21 -7.93 -9.79
CA LYS A 224 14.43 -8.12 -9.01
C LYS A 224 14.73 -9.59 -8.76
N TYR A 225 13.72 -10.37 -8.38
CA TYR A 225 13.91 -11.76 -7.97
C TYR A 225 13.70 -12.78 -9.10
N SER A 226 13.19 -12.36 -10.26
CA SER A 226 13.11 -13.18 -11.46
C SER A 226 14.39 -13.07 -12.29
N ARG A 227 15.51 -13.59 -11.75
CA ARG A 227 16.83 -13.65 -12.41
C ARG A 227 16.83 -14.27 -13.83
N ILE A 228 15.75 -14.95 -14.21
CA ILE A 228 15.59 -15.66 -15.49
C ILE A 228 15.00 -14.77 -16.60
N VAL A 229 14.31 -13.68 -16.28
CA VAL A 229 13.67 -12.81 -17.30
C VAL A 229 14.72 -12.05 -18.12
N THR A 230 15.85 -11.69 -17.51
CA THR A 230 16.97 -10.98 -18.18
C THR A 230 17.66 -11.82 -19.26
N TYR A 231 17.56 -13.15 -19.22
CA TYR A 231 18.25 -14.03 -20.16
C TYR A 231 17.43 -14.35 -21.42
N PHE A 232 16.09 -14.31 -21.34
CA PHE A 232 15.20 -14.80 -22.41
C PHE A 232 14.48 -13.70 -23.21
N ASN A 233 14.60 -12.42 -22.82
CA ASN A 233 13.75 -11.35 -23.36
C ASN A 233 14.56 -10.13 -23.85
N LYS A 234 15.76 -10.36 -24.42
CA LYS A 234 16.62 -9.27 -24.89
C LYS A 234 16.01 -8.47 -26.06
N ASP A 235 15.21 -9.08 -26.95
CA ASP A 235 15.13 -8.48 -28.29
C ASP A 235 13.86 -7.73 -28.73
N LEU A 236 12.63 -7.87 -28.20
CA LEU A 236 11.51 -7.03 -28.74
C LEU A 236 10.30 -6.77 -27.84
N LYS A 237 10.00 -7.61 -26.84
CA LYS A 237 8.76 -7.46 -26.03
C LYS A 237 8.85 -6.42 -24.90
N ARG A 238 10.05 -5.90 -24.61
CA ARG A 238 10.28 -4.99 -23.48
C ARG A 238 9.74 -3.57 -23.73
N ASN A 239 9.75 -3.09 -24.98
CA ASN A 239 9.27 -1.74 -25.32
C ASN A 239 7.77 -1.57 -25.05
N LYS A 240 6.93 -2.57 -25.39
CA LYS A 240 5.48 -2.49 -25.13
C LYS A 240 5.17 -2.44 -23.63
N THR A 241 5.88 -3.20 -22.81
CA THR A 241 5.70 -3.18 -21.34
C THR A 241 6.05 -1.82 -20.73
N TYR A 242 7.15 -1.20 -21.15
CA TYR A 242 7.51 0.15 -20.70
C TYR A 242 6.49 1.20 -21.12
N VAL A 243 6.00 1.14 -22.36
CA VAL A 243 4.97 2.07 -22.85
C VAL A 243 3.68 1.93 -22.05
N THR A 244 3.20 0.70 -21.79
CA THR A 244 2.00 0.50 -20.95
C THR A 244 2.22 1.01 -19.52
N PHE A 245 3.41 0.79 -18.94
CA PHE A 245 3.74 1.30 -17.62
C PHE A 245 3.75 2.83 -17.58
N LEU A 246 4.44 3.46 -18.53
CA LEU A 246 4.52 4.91 -18.65
C LEU A 246 3.15 5.53 -18.86
N PHE A 247 2.32 4.94 -19.73
CA PHE A 247 0.96 5.38 -19.96
C PHE A 247 0.11 5.28 -18.69
N GLY A 248 0.17 4.16 -17.97
CA GLY A 248 -0.53 3.99 -16.70
C GLY A 248 -0.08 5.00 -15.64
N PHE A 249 1.21 5.27 -15.56
CA PHE A 249 1.77 6.28 -14.65
C PHE A 249 1.32 7.70 -14.99
N LEU A 250 1.40 8.08 -16.27
CA LEU A 250 0.92 9.38 -16.73
C LEU A 250 -0.59 9.54 -16.50
N ALA A 251 -1.39 8.50 -16.71
CA ALA A 251 -2.81 8.53 -16.41
C ALA A 251 -3.08 8.81 -14.92
N VAL A 252 -2.35 8.14 -14.02
CA VAL A 252 -2.45 8.37 -12.56
C VAL A 252 -2.11 9.82 -12.21
N ILE A 253 -1.01 10.36 -12.76
CA ILE A 253 -0.61 11.75 -12.54
C ILE A 253 -1.69 12.72 -13.06
N SER A 254 -2.16 12.51 -14.29
CA SER A 254 -3.17 13.39 -14.90
C SER A 254 -4.44 13.45 -14.08
N ILE A 255 -4.89 12.32 -13.53
CA ILE A 255 -6.10 12.28 -12.68
C ILE A 255 -5.85 12.95 -11.35
N PHE A 256 -4.67 12.73 -10.76
CA PHE A 256 -4.30 13.45 -9.54
C PHE A 256 -4.37 14.97 -9.76
N ILE A 257 -3.87 15.46 -10.90
CA ILE A 257 -3.95 16.87 -11.29
C ILE A 257 -5.41 17.31 -11.48
N ILE A 258 -6.20 16.56 -12.26
CA ILE A 258 -7.60 16.88 -12.55
C ILE A 258 -8.43 16.93 -11.25
N VAL A 259 -8.32 15.92 -10.38
CA VAL A 259 -9.05 15.88 -9.11
C VAL A 259 -8.62 17.03 -8.20
N SER A 260 -7.32 17.36 -8.15
CA SER A 260 -6.83 18.48 -7.35
C SER A 260 -7.41 19.82 -7.85
N PHE A 261 -7.46 20.00 -9.17
CA PHE A 261 -8.07 21.17 -9.79
C PHE A 261 -9.58 21.26 -9.52
N LEU A 262 -10.32 20.16 -9.70
CA LEU A 262 -11.78 20.10 -9.47
C LEU A 262 -12.16 20.36 -8.00
N LEU A 263 -11.30 19.98 -7.06
CA LEU A 263 -11.52 20.24 -5.63
C LEU A 263 -11.15 21.67 -5.22
N GLY A 264 -10.58 22.49 -6.12
CA GLY A 264 -10.06 23.83 -5.77
C GLY A 264 -8.97 23.78 -4.69
N LYS A 265 -8.30 22.65 -4.53
CA LYS A 265 -7.26 22.47 -3.51
C LYS A 265 -5.96 23.08 -4.01
N GLY A 266 -5.33 23.90 -3.16
CA GLY A 266 -4.07 24.60 -3.47
C GLY A 266 -4.22 26.03 -3.99
N SER A 267 -5.44 26.55 -4.12
CA SER A 267 -5.71 27.97 -4.38
C SER A 267 -6.45 28.66 -3.23
N SER A 268 -6.55 28.04 -2.05
CA SER A 268 -7.18 28.68 -0.90
C SER A 268 -6.30 29.84 -0.43
N GLU A 269 -6.93 30.98 -0.15
CA GLU A 269 -6.26 32.18 0.40
C GLU A 269 -5.47 31.84 1.68
N GLU A 270 -6.00 30.91 2.49
CA GLU A 270 -5.33 30.38 3.68
C GLU A 270 -3.95 29.79 3.36
N LEU A 271 -3.82 29.05 2.26
CA LEU A 271 -2.56 28.37 1.92
C LEU A 271 -1.50 29.38 1.49
N LEU A 272 -1.92 30.43 0.76
CA LEU A 272 -1.07 31.55 0.39
C LEU A 272 -0.62 32.36 1.60
N TYR A 273 -1.49 32.52 2.60
CA TYR A 273 -1.19 33.25 3.83
C TYR A 273 -0.06 32.61 4.65
N TYR A 274 -0.06 31.28 4.77
CA TYR A 274 0.96 30.55 5.56
C TYR A 274 2.19 30.12 4.77
N SER A 275 2.19 30.30 3.44
CA SER A 275 3.31 29.94 2.59
C SER A 275 4.39 31.03 2.55
N SER A 276 5.66 30.65 2.68
CA SER A 276 6.77 31.61 2.49
C SER A 276 7.21 31.71 1.02
N ILE A 277 6.87 30.70 0.21
CA ILE A 277 7.26 30.57 -1.20
C ILE A 277 6.01 30.24 -2.00
N GLN A 278 5.71 31.03 -3.03
CA GLN A 278 4.61 30.74 -3.95
C GLN A 278 4.95 29.56 -4.85
N LEU A 279 4.21 28.45 -4.68
CA LEU A 279 4.31 27.26 -5.53
C LEU A 279 3.01 27.01 -6.32
N PRO A 280 3.07 26.29 -7.45
CA PRO A 280 1.88 25.71 -8.06
C PRO A 280 1.10 24.83 -7.06
N ALA A 281 -0.23 24.89 -7.11
CA ALA A 281 -1.15 24.13 -6.25
C ALA A 281 -0.78 22.64 -6.10
N LEU A 282 -0.39 22.00 -7.20
CA LEU A 282 0.04 20.60 -7.20
C LEU A 282 1.25 20.33 -6.31
N LEU A 283 2.25 21.23 -6.32
CA LEU A 283 3.45 21.07 -5.50
C LEU A 283 3.14 21.29 -4.02
N TYR A 284 2.20 22.18 -3.70
CA TYR A 284 1.72 22.32 -2.33
C TYR A 284 1.05 21.06 -1.83
N ASP A 285 0.16 20.43 -2.60
CA ASP A 285 -0.46 19.17 -2.19
C ASP A 285 0.63 18.10 -1.93
N ILE A 286 1.58 17.92 -2.86
CA ILE A 286 2.68 16.95 -2.72
C ILE A 286 3.51 17.23 -1.46
N TYR A 287 3.69 18.50 -1.09
CA TYR A 287 4.41 18.90 0.12
C TYR A 287 3.58 18.73 1.40
N VAL A 288 2.33 19.19 1.43
CA VAL A 288 1.44 19.22 2.60
C VAL A 288 1.06 17.82 3.05
N TYR A 289 0.79 16.91 2.14
CA TYR A 289 0.36 15.56 2.49
C TYR A 289 1.33 14.80 3.41
N PRO A 290 2.63 14.68 3.07
CA PRO A 290 3.60 14.02 3.94
C PRO A 290 3.91 14.85 5.19
N THR A 291 4.13 16.16 5.05
CA THR A 291 4.58 17.02 6.16
C THR A 291 3.46 17.32 7.15
N GLY A 292 2.28 17.68 6.66
CA GLY A 292 1.10 18.00 7.43
C GLY A 292 0.62 16.86 8.33
N SER A 293 0.77 15.60 7.89
CA SER A 293 0.38 14.44 8.72
C SER A 293 1.29 14.23 9.94
N VAL A 294 2.57 14.61 9.83
CA VAL A 294 3.51 14.62 10.96
C VAL A 294 3.18 15.77 11.91
N CYS A 295 2.86 16.95 11.38
CA CYS A 295 2.45 18.11 12.17
C CYS A 295 1.11 17.89 12.88
N ALA A 296 0.16 17.23 12.22
CA ALA A 296 -1.10 16.82 12.81
C ALA A 296 -0.87 15.86 13.98
N PHE A 297 0.03 14.88 13.80
CA PHE A 297 0.45 13.99 14.88
C PHE A 297 1.09 14.75 16.05
N ASN A 298 1.96 15.73 15.79
CA ASN A 298 2.55 16.60 16.82
C ASN A 298 1.48 17.36 17.62
N SER A 299 0.53 17.99 16.92
CA SER A 299 -0.56 18.74 17.53
C SER A 299 -1.46 17.84 18.38
N TRP A 300 -1.79 16.64 17.88
CA TRP A 300 -2.55 15.65 18.63
C TRP A 300 -1.80 15.15 19.86
N LEU A 301 -0.50 14.87 19.76
CA LEU A 301 0.31 14.39 20.88
C LEU A 301 0.39 15.44 21.99
N SER A 302 0.50 16.71 21.61
CA SER A 302 0.61 17.85 22.54
C SER A 302 -0.70 18.17 23.26
N ASN A 303 -1.83 17.95 22.61
CA ASN A 303 -3.16 18.30 23.12
C ASN A 303 -3.93 17.11 23.69
N ARG A 304 -3.34 15.92 23.71
CA ARG A 304 -4.05 14.75 24.21
C ARG A 304 -4.29 14.89 25.72
N GLY A 305 -5.51 14.62 26.14
CA GLY A 305 -5.80 14.32 27.54
C GLY A 305 -5.21 12.96 27.93
N LEU A 306 -5.35 12.60 29.21
CA LEU A 306 -5.10 11.24 29.69
C LEU A 306 -6.20 10.30 29.16
N ASN A 307 -6.09 9.93 27.89
CA ASN A 307 -7.02 9.01 27.26
C ASN A 307 -6.69 7.57 27.65
N GLN A 308 -7.72 6.78 27.90
CA GLN A 308 -7.59 5.35 28.14
C GLN A 308 -7.05 4.66 26.87
N LEU A 309 -6.16 3.68 27.06
CA LEU A 309 -5.65 2.86 25.97
C LEU A 309 -6.78 2.07 25.31
N LEU A 310 -6.81 2.08 23.97
CA LEU A 310 -7.86 1.43 23.18
C LEU A 310 -7.59 -0.06 22.91
N LEU A 311 -6.46 -0.59 23.37
CA LEU A 311 -6.10 -2.02 23.38
C LEU A 311 -6.15 -2.71 22.01
N GLY A 312 -5.83 -1.99 20.94
CA GLY A 312 -5.68 -2.53 19.59
C GLY A 312 -6.90 -2.32 18.69
N GLN A 313 -7.95 -1.66 19.19
CA GLN A 313 -9.17 -1.43 18.42
C GLN A 313 -8.93 -0.55 17.19
N VAL A 314 -7.97 0.38 17.24
CA VAL A 314 -7.67 1.27 16.10
C VAL A 314 -6.64 0.62 15.17
N THR A 315 -5.55 0.12 15.71
CA THR A 315 -4.43 -0.52 15.01
C THR A 315 -4.88 -1.75 14.24
N PHE A 316 -5.76 -2.56 14.84
CA PHE A 316 -6.31 -3.78 14.26
C PHE A 316 -7.80 -3.65 13.95
N TYR A 317 -8.24 -2.48 13.53
CA TYR A 317 -9.67 -2.18 13.29
C TYR A 317 -10.42 -3.19 12.43
N PRO A 318 -9.86 -3.76 11.34
CA PRO A 318 -10.58 -4.79 10.59
C PRO A 318 -10.94 -6.01 11.45
N ILE A 319 -10.07 -6.38 12.39
CA ILE A 319 -10.31 -7.45 13.36
C ILE A 319 -11.30 -6.96 14.42
N ALA A 320 -11.15 -5.74 14.94
CA ALA A 320 -12.06 -5.15 15.93
C ALA A 320 -13.50 -5.09 15.43
N ILE A 321 -13.74 -4.70 14.17
CA ILE A 321 -15.06 -4.71 13.54
C ILE A 321 -15.63 -6.14 13.49
N ILE A 322 -14.84 -7.14 13.11
CA ILE A 322 -15.30 -8.53 13.05
C ILE A 322 -15.71 -8.99 14.46
N LEU A 323 -14.84 -8.76 15.46
CA LEU A 323 -15.12 -9.10 16.86
C LEU A 323 -16.36 -8.39 17.40
N HIS A 324 -16.58 -7.13 16.99
CA HIS A 324 -17.78 -6.38 17.35
C HIS A 324 -19.04 -6.99 16.73
N LYS A 325 -19.00 -7.29 15.43
CA LYS A 325 -20.14 -7.89 14.70
C LYS A 325 -20.56 -9.26 15.22
N ILE A 326 -19.62 -10.06 15.74
CA ILE A 326 -19.93 -11.37 16.36
C ILE A 326 -20.24 -11.27 17.86
N GLY A 327 -20.31 -10.06 18.42
CA GLY A 327 -20.69 -9.81 19.81
C GLY A 327 -19.59 -10.06 20.85
N ILE A 328 -18.34 -10.32 20.44
CA ILE A 328 -17.20 -10.46 21.36
C ILE A 328 -16.78 -9.08 21.90
N LEU A 329 -16.67 -8.08 21.02
CA LEU A 329 -16.35 -6.71 21.42
C LEU A 329 -17.66 -5.92 21.60
N LYS A 330 -18.01 -5.58 22.85
CA LYS A 330 -19.29 -4.90 23.16
C LYS A 330 -19.39 -3.49 22.58
N GLN A 331 -18.29 -2.74 22.63
CA GLN A 331 -18.21 -1.37 22.13
C GLN A 331 -17.02 -1.27 21.19
N LEU A 332 -17.27 -0.77 19.99
CA LEU A 332 -16.21 -0.37 19.08
C LEU A 332 -15.79 1.05 19.46
N ALA A 333 -14.49 1.29 19.57
CA ALA A 333 -13.94 2.62 19.74
C ALA A 333 -14.54 3.56 18.67
N ASN A 334 -14.95 4.76 19.09
CA ASN A 334 -15.49 5.75 18.16
C ASN A 334 -14.35 6.30 17.30
N THR A 335 -13.93 5.52 16.32
CA THR A 335 -12.90 5.88 15.36
C THR A 335 -13.61 6.36 14.11
N SER A 336 -13.94 7.64 14.06
CA SER A 336 -14.39 8.24 12.81
C SER A 336 -13.30 8.02 11.76
N TYR A 337 -13.68 7.45 10.61
CA TYR A 337 -12.73 7.23 9.51
C TYR A 337 -12.14 8.57 9.00
N VAL A 338 -12.90 9.66 9.18
CA VAL A 338 -12.41 11.02 9.09
C VAL A 338 -12.04 11.47 10.50
N LEU A 339 -10.74 11.54 10.76
CA LEU A 339 -10.24 12.09 12.00
C LEU A 339 -10.52 13.60 12.04
N GLU A 340 -10.73 14.14 13.23
CA GLU A 340 -10.87 15.58 13.42
C GLU A 340 -9.63 16.30 12.88
N ASN A 341 -9.83 17.49 12.29
CA ASN A 341 -8.73 18.31 11.80
C ASN A 341 -7.83 18.67 12.98
N ALA A 342 -6.55 18.35 12.87
CA ALA A 342 -5.56 18.83 13.82
C ALA A 342 -5.34 20.34 13.63
N TYR A 343 -5.09 21.02 14.75
CA TYR A 343 -4.69 22.43 14.75
C TYR A 343 -3.23 22.53 14.31
N THR A 344 -3.05 22.60 13.00
CA THR A 344 -1.82 23.00 12.31
C THR A 344 -2.11 24.28 11.52
N PRO A 345 -1.10 25.06 11.08
CA PRO A 345 -1.35 26.31 10.34
C PRO A 345 -2.29 26.14 9.15
N ILE A 346 -2.25 24.96 8.52
CA ILE A 346 -3.26 24.51 7.57
C ILE A 346 -3.98 23.31 8.21
N PRO A 347 -5.31 23.25 8.22
CA PRO A 347 -6.03 22.11 8.81
C PRO A 347 -5.72 20.81 8.08
N VAL A 348 -5.31 19.79 8.84
CA VAL A 348 -4.99 18.45 8.31
C VAL A 348 -5.71 17.39 9.14
N ASN A 349 -6.39 16.47 8.46
CA ASN A 349 -7.12 15.36 9.07
C ASN A 349 -6.45 13.99 8.86
N THR A 350 -5.25 13.97 8.28
CA THR A 350 -4.44 12.76 8.16
C THR A 350 -3.36 12.77 9.24
N PHE A 351 -3.06 11.59 9.77
CA PHE A 351 -2.09 11.41 10.84
C PHE A 351 -1.15 10.30 10.43
N THR A 352 0.08 10.33 10.94
CA THR A 352 1.01 9.21 10.71
C THR A 352 0.45 7.91 11.28
N TYR A 353 0.96 6.76 10.80
CA TYR A 353 0.62 5.46 11.34
C TYR A 353 0.97 5.31 12.83
N LEU A 354 1.78 6.20 13.41
CA LEU A 354 2.15 6.16 14.83
C LEU A 354 0.98 6.49 15.74
N ARG A 355 0.02 7.30 15.27
CA ARG A 355 -1.16 7.67 16.07
C ARG A 355 -1.93 6.45 16.57
N PRO A 356 -2.44 5.53 15.72
CA PRO A 356 -3.19 4.38 16.20
C PRO A 356 -2.33 3.45 17.09
N LEU A 357 -1.03 3.32 16.81
CA LEU A 357 -0.14 2.51 17.66
C LEU A 357 -0.02 3.09 19.07
N TYR A 358 0.07 4.42 19.16
CA TYR A 358 0.15 5.12 20.43
C TYR A 358 -1.20 5.10 21.16
N GLU A 359 -2.32 5.37 20.48
CA GLU A 359 -3.67 5.35 21.06
C GLU A 359 -4.01 3.98 21.68
N ASP A 360 -3.58 2.89 21.04
CA ASP A 360 -3.88 1.55 21.52
C ASP A 360 -2.94 1.05 22.62
N PHE A 361 -1.65 1.35 22.52
CA PHE A 361 -0.61 0.69 23.31
C PHE A 361 0.42 1.66 23.93
N GLY A 362 0.23 2.97 23.76
CA GLY A 362 1.19 3.99 24.18
C GLY A 362 2.57 3.77 23.56
N ILE A 363 3.62 4.02 24.35
CA ILE A 363 5.01 3.82 23.92
C ILE A 363 5.33 2.37 23.57
N LEU A 364 4.64 1.38 24.15
CA LEU A 364 4.84 -0.02 23.82
C LEU A 364 4.46 -0.32 22.37
N GLY A 365 3.40 0.30 21.86
CA GLY A 365 3.00 0.19 20.45
C GLY A 365 4.08 0.72 19.51
N ILE A 366 4.66 1.86 19.87
CA ILE A 366 5.76 2.53 19.13
C ILE A 366 7.04 1.68 19.11
N ILE A 367 7.29 0.89 20.15
CA ILE A 367 8.48 0.04 20.22
C ILE A 367 8.25 -1.30 19.50
N VAL A 368 7.20 -2.02 19.90
CA VAL A 368 7.00 -3.42 19.50
C VAL A 368 6.55 -3.52 18.04
N ILE A 369 5.58 -2.70 17.62
CA ILE A 369 4.94 -2.88 16.31
C ILE A 369 5.90 -2.52 15.17
N PRO A 370 6.59 -1.37 15.16
CA PRO A 370 7.59 -1.05 14.14
C PRO A 370 8.72 -2.08 14.08
N TYR A 371 9.20 -2.58 15.22
CA TYR A 371 10.19 -3.66 15.27
C TYR A 371 9.69 -4.93 14.56
N MET A 372 8.47 -5.38 14.89
CA MET A 372 7.88 -6.57 14.31
C MET A 372 7.62 -6.41 12.80
N VAL A 373 7.13 -5.24 12.36
CA VAL A 373 6.94 -4.95 10.93
C VAL A 373 8.29 -4.98 10.20
N GLY A 374 9.31 -4.30 10.73
CA GLY A 374 10.66 -4.30 10.16
C GLY A 374 11.25 -5.72 10.03
N LEU A 375 11.08 -6.53 11.08
CA LEU A 375 11.50 -7.93 11.12
C LEU A 375 10.76 -8.79 10.08
N ILE A 376 9.43 -8.76 10.06
CA ILE A 376 8.61 -9.57 9.15
C ILE A 376 8.90 -9.20 7.69
N CYS A 377 8.91 -7.90 7.37
CA CYS A 377 9.14 -7.44 6.00
C CYS A 377 10.54 -7.82 5.52
N SER A 378 11.56 -7.59 6.35
CA SER A 378 12.94 -7.94 6.03
C SER A 378 13.13 -9.45 5.92
N TYR A 379 12.44 -10.25 6.73
CA TYR A 379 12.45 -11.71 6.64
C TYR A 379 11.87 -12.20 5.31
N ILE A 380 10.70 -11.68 4.92
CA ILE A 380 10.06 -12.04 3.65
C ILE A 380 10.98 -11.62 2.49
N TYR A 381 11.49 -10.38 2.50
CA TYR A 381 12.41 -9.86 1.51
C TYR A 381 13.70 -10.69 1.39
N ALA A 382 14.37 -10.98 2.51
CA ALA A 382 15.58 -11.79 2.52
C ALA A 382 15.31 -13.21 1.99
N SER A 383 14.17 -13.80 2.35
CA SER A 383 13.79 -15.14 1.94
C SER A 383 13.49 -15.29 0.43
N LEU A 384 13.15 -14.19 -0.27
CA LEU A 384 12.95 -14.17 -1.72
C LEU A 384 14.26 -14.42 -2.48
N ASN A 385 15.42 -14.12 -1.88
CA ASN A 385 16.73 -14.44 -2.47
C ASN A 385 16.95 -15.96 -2.60
N ASN A 386 16.34 -16.75 -1.72
CA ASN A 386 16.50 -18.20 -1.72
C ASN A 386 15.48 -18.89 -2.63
N LYS A 387 14.25 -18.38 -2.66
CA LYS A 387 13.17 -18.95 -3.45
C LYS A 387 12.14 -17.88 -3.79
N LEU A 388 11.99 -17.64 -5.09
CA LEU A 388 10.87 -16.86 -5.60
C LEU A 388 9.58 -17.59 -5.24
N VAL A 389 8.70 -16.94 -4.49
CA VAL A 389 7.37 -17.46 -4.16
C VAL A 389 6.40 -16.31 -4.31
N LEU A 390 5.45 -16.46 -5.22
CA LEU A 390 4.47 -15.40 -5.50
C LEU A 390 3.77 -14.86 -4.25
N THR A 391 3.36 -15.72 -3.32
CA THR A 391 2.67 -15.28 -2.10
C THR A 391 3.55 -14.36 -1.25
N LYS A 392 4.87 -14.55 -1.26
CA LYS A 392 5.82 -13.67 -0.57
C LYS A 392 5.93 -12.32 -1.26
N ILE A 393 5.96 -12.30 -2.59
CA ILE A 393 5.97 -11.05 -3.38
C ILE A 393 4.73 -10.23 -3.06
N ILE A 394 3.56 -10.87 -3.03
CA ILE A 394 2.28 -10.20 -2.77
C ILE A 394 2.25 -9.64 -1.37
N VAL A 395 2.46 -10.47 -0.34
CA VAL A 395 2.47 -10.00 1.06
C VAL A 395 3.44 -8.84 1.22
N LEU A 396 4.64 -8.94 0.65
CA LEU A 396 5.63 -7.86 0.72
C LEU A 396 5.23 -6.60 -0.06
N SER A 397 4.49 -6.73 -1.16
CA SER A 397 3.98 -5.57 -1.92
C SER A 397 2.98 -4.76 -1.11
N TYR A 398 2.12 -5.43 -0.32
CA TYR A 398 1.23 -4.75 0.62
C TYR A 398 2.05 -4.07 1.73
N PHE A 399 3.02 -4.76 2.34
CA PHE A 399 3.89 -4.10 3.31
C PHE A 399 4.64 -2.88 2.73
N TYR A 400 5.09 -2.93 1.47
CA TYR A 400 5.75 -1.78 0.83
C TYR A 400 4.81 -0.60 0.68
N ALA A 401 3.59 -0.80 0.19
CA ALA A 401 2.60 0.25 0.12
C ALA A 401 2.26 0.80 1.52
N ALA A 402 2.09 -0.05 2.54
CA ALA A 402 1.85 0.38 3.92
C ALA A 402 3.02 1.18 4.51
N ILE A 403 4.27 0.81 4.21
CA ILE A 403 5.46 1.56 4.59
C ILE A 403 5.48 2.94 3.92
N ILE A 404 5.16 3.01 2.62
CA ILE A 404 5.13 4.28 1.87
C ILE A 404 4.07 5.23 2.45
N PHE A 405 2.90 4.70 2.77
CA PHE A 405 1.81 5.47 3.38
C PHE A 405 1.96 5.70 4.88
N SER A 406 3.00 5.16 5.53
CA SER A 406 3.14 5.22 6.99
C SER A 406 3.17 6.66 7.54
N ILE A 407 3.61 7.63 6.74
CA ILE A 407 3.54 9.06 7.07
C ILE A 407 2.13 9.65 7.01
N GLN A 408 1.22 9.09 6.22
CA GLN A 408 -0.16 9.57 6.03
C GLN A 408 -1.22 8.72 6.76
N GLY A 409 -0.85 7.54 7.25
CA GLY A 409 -1.73 6.68 8.03
C GLY A 409 -1.30 5.23 8.06
N ASN A 410 -2.07 4.42 8.79
CA ASN A 410 -1.90 2.97 8.81
C ASN A 410 -2.79 2.34 7.73
N LEU A 411 -2.25 1.92 6.58
CA LEU A 411 -3.08 1.25 5.56
C LEU A 411 -3.74 -0.04 6.05
N PHE A 412 -3.16 -0.73 7.03
CA PHE A 412 -3.77 -1.93 7.61
C PHE A 412 -4.99 -1.63 8.49
N TRP A 413 -5.22 -0.34 8.80
CA TRP A 413 -6.47 0.13 9.40
C TRP A 413 -7.66 -0.01 8.42
N ASN A 414 -7.40 0.10 7.12
CA ASN A 414 -8.42 0.00 6.07
C ASN A 414 -8.84 -1.47 5.86
N PHE A 415 -10.12 -1.75 6.12
CA PHE A 415 -10.69 -3.10 5.97
C PHE A 415 -10.50 -3.66 4.55
N TYR A 416 -10.72 -2.85 3.51
CA TYR A 416 -10.62 -3.29 2.12
C TYR A 416 -9.19 -3.68 1.77
N TYR A 417 -8.21 -2.95 2.30
CA TYR A 417 -6.80 -3.24 2.11
C TYR A 417 -6.39 -4.59 2.70
N MET A 418 -6.79 -4.86 3.95
CA MET A 418 -6.57 -6.15 4.62
C MET A 418 -7.33 -7.29 3.94
N PHE A 419 -8.59 -7.07 3.59
CA PHE A 419 -9.42 -8.06 2.92
C PHE A 419 -8.86 -8.41 1.53
N SER A 420 -8.31 -7.42 0.82
CA SER A 420 -7.63 -7.61 -0.47
C SER A 420 -6.43 -8.55 -0.36
N LEU A 421 -5.57 -8.33 0.64
CA LEU A 421 -4.41 -9.18 0.90
C LEU A 421 -4.84 -10.63 1.14
N PHE A 422 -5.87 -10.82 1.97
CA PHE A 422 -6.43 -12.13 2.29
C PHE A 422 -7.03 -12.81 1.05
N LEU A 423 -7.88 -12.10 0.30
CA LEU A 423 -8.51 -12.58 -0.93
C LEU A 423 -7.48 -12.99 -1.98
N THR A 424 -6.47 -12.15 -2.21
CA THR A 424 -5.37 -12.43 -3.14
C THR A 424 -4.63 -13.71 -2.74
N TYR A 425 -4.34 -13.86 -1.45
CA TYR A 425 -3.69 -15.06 -0.92
C TYR A 425 -4.53 -16.33 -1.16
N LEU A 426 -5.82 -16.28 -0.84
CA LEU A 426 -6.74 -17.41 -1.05
C LEU A 426 -6.85 -17.80 -2.52
N VAL A 427 -7.06 -16.84 -3.42
CA VAL A 427 -7.21 -17.12 -4.86
C VAL A 427 -5.96 -17.77 -5.43
N ILE A 428 -4.77 -17.34 -5.03
CA ILE A 428 -3.53 -18.00 -5.49
C ILE A 428 -3.43 -19.44 -4.99
N LYS A 429 -3.83 -19.71 -3.75
CA LYS A 429 -3.81 -21.05 -3.19
C LYS A 429 -4.84 -21.95 -3.87
N GLY A 430 -6.06 -21.44 -4.04
CA GLY A 430 -7.14 -22.14 -4.74
C GLY A 430 -6.80 -22.44 -6.19
N LEU A 431 -6.33 -21.45 -6.96
CA LEU A 431 -5.94 -21.66 -8.35
C LEU A 431 -4.80 -22.68 -8.48
N LYS A 432 -3.78 -22.61 -7.61
CA LYS A 432 -2.71 -23.62 -7.60
C LYS A 432 -3.24 -25.04 -7.38
N TRP A 433 -4.22 -25.19 -6.50
CA TRP A 433 -4.84 -26.48 -6.23
C TRP A 433 -5.64 -26.99 -7.43
N ILE A 434 -6.48 -26.14 -8.04
CA ILE A 434 -7.25 -26.49 -9.25
C ILE A 434 -6.32 -26.91 -10.39
N PHE A 435 -5.25 -26.16 -10.64
CA PHE A 435 -4.28 -26.50 -11.69
C PHE A 435 -3.52 -27.79 -11.40
N PHE A 436 -3.21 -28.07 -10.13
CA PHE A 436 -2.61 -29.34 -9.74
C PHE A 436 -3.54 -30.52 -10.07
N LEU A 437 -4.85 -30.37 -9.81
CA LEU A 437 -5.84 -31.39 -10.18
C LEU A 437 -5.92 -31.59 -11.71
N LEU A 438 -6.01 -30.50 -12.48
CA LEU A 438 -6.08 -30.55 -13.95
C LEU A 438 -4.81 -31.10 -14.60
N TYR A 439 -3.65 -30.86 -14.01
CA TYR A 439 -2.38 -31.38 -14.54
C TYR A 439 -2.24 -32.89 -14.26
N ASN A 440 -2.61 -33.32 -13.06
CA ASN A 440 -2.54 -34.75 -12.70
C ASN A 440 -3.55 -35.59 -13.47
N SER A 441 -4.74 -35.07 -13.78
CA SER A 441 -5.72 -35.79 -14.61
C SER A 441 -5.18 -36.07 -16.01
N ASN A 442 -4.43 -35.13 -16.60
CA ASN A 442 -3.87 -35.30 -17.94
C ASN A 442 -2.70 -36.30 -17.96
N ASN A 443 -1.88 -36.34 -16.92
CA ASN A 443 -0.78 -37.31 -16.82
C ASN A 443 -1.28 -38.74 -16.53
N LEU A 444 -2.39 -38.90 -15.80
CA LEU A 444 -3.01 -40.21 -15.57
C LEU A 444 -3.56 -40.84 -16.85
N ASN A 445 -4.06 -40.02 -17.79
CA ASN A 445 -4.53 -40.51 -19.09
C ASN A 445 -3.38 -40.94 -20.01
N TYR A 446 -2.27 -40.21 -20.02
CA TYR A 446 -1.10 -40.55 -20.84
C TYR A 446 -0.48 -41.92 -20.48
N ASN A 447 -0.48 -42.28 -19.19
CA ASN A 447 0.03 -43.59 -18.75
C ASN A 447 -0.91 -44.76 -19.06
N LYS A 448 -2.22 -44.53 -19.23
CA LYS A 448 -3.17 -45.59 -19.61
C LYS A 448 -3.01 -46.03 -21.07
N ASP A 449 -2.71 -45.09 -21.97
CA ASP A 449 -2.52 -45.41 -23.39
C ASP A 449 -1.15 -46.07 -23.65
N SER A 450 -0.13 -45.75 -22.84
CA SER A 450 1.20 -46.39 -22.94
C SER A 450 1.27 -47.85 -22.48
N LYS A 451 0.22 -48.39 -21.86
CA LYS A 451 0.14 -49.81 -21.43
C LYS A 451 -0.66 -50.70 -22.39
N LYS A 452 -1.11 -50.16 -23.53
CA LYS A 452 -1.81 -50.90 -24.59
C LYS A 452 -0.93 -51.21 -25.82
N LEU A 453 0.35 -50.86 -25.74
CA LEU A 453 1.43 -51.32 -26.63
C LEU A 453 2.28 -52.31 -25.86
#